data_AF-A0A3D0S7W8-F1
#
_entry.id   AF-A0A3D0S7W8-F1
#
_cell.length_a   1.000
_cell.length_b   1.000
_cell.length_c   1.000
_cell.angle_alpha   90.00
_cell.angle_beta   90.00
_cell.angle_gamma   90.00
#
_symmetry.space_group_name_H-M   'P 1'
#
loop_
_entity.id
_entity.type
_entity.pdbx_description
1 polymer ?
#
loop_
_entity_poly.entity_id
_entity_poly.type
_entity_poly.pdbx_seq_one_letter_code
_entity_poly.pdbx_strand_id
1 'polypeptide(L)'
;MSDDDSLPSLGLVTAEVDRLVAEQERRAERYDTIAGLLVAFCAALIGLSDDPSLFGAAAALACMASTAASMASLVVRVSLRPSPRSLRRYGEQPRSWTGTRLLDLKIWVYERDEALLAQKAARLRVALSCVAIGVGFSLTGTFELALR
;
A
#
# COMPACT_ATOMS: atom_id res chain seq x y z
N MET A 1 44.28 -21.71 -8.71
CA MET A 1 42.90 -21.36 -9.10
C MET A 1 42.52 -20.20 -8.20
N SER A 2 42.71 -18.99 -8.72
CA SER A 2 42.74 -17.74 -7.95
C SER A 2 41.33 -17.24 -7.63
N ASP A 3 41.14 -16.85 -6.37
CA ASP A 3 39.95 -16.22 -5.77
C ASP A 3 39.66 -14.80 -6.31
N ASP A 4 39.69 -14.60 -7.63
CA ASP A 4 39.71 -13.26 -8.26
C ASP A 4 38.39 -12.85 -8.96
N ASP A 5 37.31 -13.60 -8.71
CA ASP A 5 35.96 -13.32 -9.24
C ASP A 5 35.04 -12.67 -8.19
N SER A 6 35.64 -12.13 -7.12
CA SER A 6 34.95 -11.42 -6.05
C SER A 6 34.64 -10.00 -6.51
N LEU A 7 33.43 -9.76 -7.01
CA LEU A 7 32.86 -8.43 -7.14
C LEU A 7 32.78 -7.81 -5.72
N PRO A 8 33.76 -6.98 -5.28
CA PRO A 8 33.90 -6.63 -3.87
C PRO A 8 32.80 -5.66 -3.43
N SER A 9 32.25 -4.90 -4.38
CA SER A 9 31.13 -3.98 -4.21
C SER A 9 29.77 -4.68 -4.25
N LEU A 10 29.68 -5.94 -4.71
CA LEU A 10 28.39 -6.63 -4.84
C LEU A 10 27.71 -6.78 -3.48
N GLY A 11 28.48 -7.08 -2.42
CA GLY A 11 27.96 -7.17 -1.05
C GLY A 11 27.39 -5.84 -0.54
N LEU A 12 28.03 -4.72 -0.90
CA LEU A 12 27.57 -3.37 -0.58
C LEU A 12 26.25 -3.05 -1.31
N VAL A 13 26.17 -3.37 -2.60
CA VAL A 13 24.94 -3.12 -3.39
C VAL A 13 23.81 -4.02 -2.90
N THR A 14 24.06 -5.29 -2.59
CA THR A 14 23.03 -6.18 -2.04
C THR A 14 22.48 -5.68 -0.71
N ALA A 15 23.34 -5.17 0.17
CA ALA A 15 22.95 -4.62 1.47
C ALA A 15 22.10 -3.34 1.33
N GLU A 16 22.45 -2.45 0.40
CA GLU A 16 21.63 -1.25 0.13
C GLU A 16 20.27 -1.63 -0.47
N VAL A 17 20.23 -2.61 -1.39
CA VAL A 17 18.95 -3.10 -1.91
C VAL A 17 18.13 -3.81 -0.82
N ASP A 18 18.74 -4.49 0.15
CA ASP A 18 18.02 -5.04 1.33
C ASP A 18 17.42 -3.91 2.18
N ARG A 19 18.16 -2.83 2.39
CA ARG A 19 17.67 -1.65 3.10
C ARG A 19 16.47 -1.02 2.38
N LEU A 20 16.55 -0.83 1.07
CA LEU A 20 15.45 -0.26 0.27
C LEU A 20 14.20 -1.14 0.30
N VAL A 21 14.36 -2.47 0.24
CA VAL A 21 13.26 -3.43 0.38
C VAL A 21 12.60 -3.31 1.76
N ALA A 22 13.39 -3.21 2.83
CA ALA A 22 12.86 -3.02 4.18
C ALA A 22 12.12 -1.68 4.34
N GLU A 23 12.60 -0.60 3.69
CA GLU A 23 11.89 0.68 3.66
C GLU A 23 10.54 0.59 2.92
N GLN A 24 10.49 -0.14 1.79
CA GLN A 24 9.24 -0.39 1.06
C GLN A 24 8.25 -1.23 1.89
N GLU A 25 8.71 -2.25 2.61
CA GLU A 25 7.87 -3.08 3.48
C GLU A 25 7.19 -2.23 4.57
N ARG A 26 7.96 -1.37 5.24
CA ARG A 26 7.42 -0.41 6.23
C ARG A 26 6.39 0.55 5.62
N ARG A 27 6.61 1.02 4.38
CA ARG A 27 5.64 1.89 3.69
C ARG A 27 4.35 1.12 3.36
N ALA A 28 4.46 -0.13 2.91
CA ALA A 28 3.30 -0.98 2.63
C ALA A 28 2.46 -1.22 3.88
N GLU A 29 3.10 -1.61 5.00
CA GLU A 29 2.43 -1.81 6.29
C GLU A 29 1.73 -0.55 6.81
N ARG A 30 2.38 0.62 6.63
CA ARG A 30 1.79 1.91 7.01
C ARG A 30 0.53 2.20 6.20
N TYR A 31 0.52 1.94 4.89
CA TYR A 31 -0.67 2.12 4.07
C TYR A 31 -1.79 1.16 4.45
N ASP A 32 -1.47 -0.10 4.75
CA ASP A 32 -2.47 -1.07 5.19
C ASP A 32 -3.09 -0.68 6.55
N THR A 33 -2.29 -0.13 7.46
CA THR A 33 -2.76 0.41 8.74
C THR A 33 -3.70 1.61 8.53
N ILE A 34 -3.34 2.56 7.66
CA ILE A 34 -4.19 3.72 7.37
C ILE A 34 -5.50 3.29 6.69
N ALA A 35 -5.45 2.33 5.76
CA ALA A 35 -6.65 1.78 5.13
C ALA A 35 -7.59 1.15 6.17
N GLY A 36 -7.04 0.35 7.10
CA GLY A 36 -7.82 -0.23 8.20
C GLY A 36 -8.45 0.83 9.11
N LEU A 37 -7.69 1.88 9.45
CA LEU A 37 -8.19 3.00 10.26
C LEU A 37 -9.33 3.74 9.56
N LEU A 38 -9.21 4.01 8.25
CA LEU A 38 -10.25 4.66 7.46
C LEU A 38 -11.54 3.83 7.42
N VAL A 39 -11.42 2.51 7.23
CA VAL A 39 -12.58 1.61 7.25
C VAL A 39 -13.28 1.64 8.62
N ALA A 40 -12.51 1.54 9.71
CA ALA A 40 -13.07 1.57 11.07
C ALA A 40 -13.75 2.91 11.37
N PHE A 41 -13.13 4.02 10.96
CA PHE A 41 -13.69 5.36 11.15
C PHE A 41 -14.99 5.57 10.37
N CYS A 42 -15.02 5.17 9.10
CA CYS A 42 -16.25 5.21 8.28
C CYS A 42 -17.37 4.35 8.89
N ALA A 43 -17.06 3.16 9.40
CA ALA A 43 -18.04 2.31 10.06
C ALA A 43 -18.60 2.96 11.34
N ALA A 44 -17.75 3.61 12.13
CA ALA A 44 -18.19 4.34 13.32
C ALA A 44 -19.11 5.54 12.96
N LEU A 45 -18.76 6.30 11.93
CA LEU A 45 -19.60 7.41 11.45
C LEU A 45 -20.97 6.93 10.96
N ILE A 46 -21.00 5.85 10.18
CA ILE A 46 -22.27 5.26 9.70
C ILE A 46 -23.10 4.75 10.88
N GLY A 47 -22.47 4.08 11.86
CA GLY A 47 -23.17 3.56 13.03
C GLY A 47 -23.69 4.64 14.00
N LEU A 48 -23.08 5.82 13.99
CA LEU A 48 -23.52 6.97 14.81
C LEU A 48 -24.59 7.83 14.10
N SER A 49 -24.68 7.75 12.78
CA SER A 49 -25.60 8.56 11.98
C SER A 49 -27.00 7.96 11.97
N ASP A 50 -27.87 8.43 12.86
CA ASP A 50 -29.30 8.07 12.90
C ASP A 50 -30.20 9.06 12.12
N ASP A 51 -29.60 9.98 11.36
CA ASP A 51 -30.32 11.05 10.67
C ASP A 51 -30.89 10.61 9.30
N PRO A 52 -32.22 10.61 9.10
CA PRO A 52 -32.85 10.29 7.81
C PRO A 52 -32.80 11.44 6.79
N SER A 53 -31.93 12.44 6.99
CA SER A 53 -31.80 13.61 6.13
C SER A 53 -31.03 13.28 4.82
N LEU A 54 -31.26 14.07 3.77
CA LEU A 54 -30.49 13.94 2.50
C LEU A 54 -28.98 14.10 2.73
N PHE A 55 -28.59 14.92 3.72
CA PHE A 55 -27.19 15.10 4.11
C PHE A 55 -26.62 13.87 4.84
N GLY A 56 -27.41 13.20 5.69
CA GLY A 56 -27.05 11.91 6.28
C GLY A 56 -26.85 10.83 5.22
N ALA A 57 -27.75 10.73 4.24
CA ALA A 57 -27.63 9.80 3.13
C ALA A 57 -26.38 10.07 2.27
N ALA A 58 -26.06 11.35 1.99
CA ALA A 58 -24.85 11.73 1.25
C ALA A 58 -23.57 11.40 2.03
N ALA A 59 -23.56 11.63 3.35
CA ALA A 59 -22.45 11.27 4.23
C ALA A 59 -22.21 9.75 4.27
N ALA A 60 -23.29 8.95 4.36
CA ALA A 60 -23.21 7.49 4.32
C ALA A 60 -22.68 6.98 2.98
N LEU A 61 -23.14 7.52 1.85
CA LEU A 61 -22.62 7.19 0.51
C LEU A 61 -21.12 7.50 0.39
N ALA A 62 -20.67 8.65 0.90
CA ALA A 62 -19.27 9.02 0.91
C ALA A 62 -18.41 8.08 1.78
N CYS A 63 -18.92 7.66 2.94
CA CYS A 63 -18.26 6.69 3.82
C CYS A 63 -18.18 5.29 3.19
N MET A 64 -19.23 4.84 2.50
CA MET A 64 -19.22 3.59 1.74
C MET A 64 -18.21 3.63 0.58
N ALA A 65 -18.17 4.72 -0.18
CA ALA A 65 -17.19 4.90 -1.26
C ALA A 65 -15.75 4.90 -0.72
N SER A 66 -15.50 5.57 0.42
CA SER A 66 -14.20 5.53 1.09
C SER A 66 -13.82 4.13 1.55
N THR A 67 -14.77 3.40 2.15
CA THR A 67 -14.57 2.02 2.61
C THR A 67 -14.20 1.10 1.44
N ALA A 68 -14.91 1.20 0.31
CA ALA A 68 -14.62 0.44 -0.90
C ALA A 68 -13.22 0.77 -1.47
N ALA A 69 -12.84 2.06 -1.50
CA ALA A 69 -11.51 2.48 -1.94
C ALA A 69 -10.39 1.99 -1.01
N SER A 70 -10.61 2.01 0.31
CA SER A 70 -9.69 1.45 1.31
C SER A 70 -9.56 -0.07 1.15
N MET A 71 -10.66 -0.81 0.98
CA MET A 71 -10.60 -2.25 0.72
C MET A 71 -9.89 -2.58 -0.58
N ALA A 72 -10.14 -1.81 -1.65
CA ALA A 72 -9.45 -1.98 -2.93
C ALA A 72 -7.94 -1.68 -2.84
N SER A 73 -7.50 -0.90 -1.85
CA SER A 73 -6.07 -0.70 -1.56
C SER A 73 -5.45 -1.92 -0.86
N LEU A 74 -6.21 -2.60 0.02
CA LEU A 74 -5.78 -3.81 0.74
C LEU A 74 -5.69 -5.05 -0.16
N VAL A 75 -6.49 -5.12 -1.22
CA VAL A 75 -6.45 -6.23 -2.20
C VAL A 75 -5.14 -6.26 -2.98
N VAL A 76 -4.51 -5.10 -3.21
CA VAL A 76 -3.20 -5.06 -3.86
C VAL A 76 -2.15 -5.56 -2.87
N ARG A 77 -1.69 -6.79 -3.06
CA ARG A 77 -0.59 -7.33 -2.26
C ARG A 77 0.74 -6.93 -2.90
N VAL A 78 1.54 -6.16 -2.18
CA VAL A 78 2.94 -5.90 -2.53
C VAL A 78 3.72 -7.14 -2.10
N SER A 79 4.34 -7.84 -3.05
CA SER A 79 5.04 -9.10 -2.81
C SER A 79 6.53 -8.85 -3.04
N LEU A 80 7.19 -8.31 -2.02
CA LEU A 80 8.63 -7.99 -2.00
C LEU A 80 9.55 -9.20 -2.16
N ARG A 81 8.97 -10.41 -2.32
CA ARG A 81 9.71 -11.67 -2.44
C ARG A 81 9.66 -12.20 -3.88
N PRO A 82 10.83 -12.53 -4.47
CA PRO A 82 10.86 -13.25 -5.73
C PRO A 82 10.26 -14.66 -5.56
N SER A 83 9.59 -15.15 -6.60
CA SER A 83 8.92 -16.45 -6.54
C SER A 83 9.94 -17.60 -6.39
N PRO A 84 9.62 -18.68 -5.64
CA PRO A 84 10.51 -19.83 -5.50
C PRO A 84 10.78 -20.52 -6.86
N ARG A 85 9.85 -20.43 -7.82
CA ARG A 85 10.05 -20.91 -9.19
C ARG A 85 11.07 -20.09 -9.98
N SER A 86 11.11 -18.77 -9.80
CA SER A 86 12.13 -17.92 -10.45
C SER A 86 13.52 -18.15 -9.85
N LEU A 87 13.59 -18.48 -8.55
CA LEU A 87 14.86 -18.78 -7.87
C LEU A 87 15.47 -20.13 -8.29
N ARG A 88 14.63 -21.09 -8.70
CA ARG A 88 15.08 -22.45 -9.07
C ARG A 88 16.05 -22.48 -10.26
N ARG A 89 15.98 -21.50 -11.17
CA ARG A 89 16.89 -21.39 -12.33
C ARG A 89 18.34 -21.02 -11.96
N TYR A 90 18.56 -20.59 -10.72
CA TYR A 90 19.87 -20.13 -10.24
C TYR A 90 20.61 -21.18 -9.39
N GLY A 91 19.99 -22.33 -9.11
CA GLY A 91 20.58 -23.38 -8.26
C GLY A 91 21.75 -24.13 -8.87
N GLU A 92 21.90 -24.10 -10.20
CA GLU A 92 22.90 -24.89 -10.95
C GLU A 92 23.99 -24.04 -11.61
N GLN A 93 24.01 -22.73 -11.36
CA GLN A 93 24.89 -21.78 -12.07
C GLN A 93 26.10 -21.30 -11.24
N PRO A 94 27.18 -20.82 -11.91
CA PRO A 94 28.35 -20.28 -11.23
C PRO A 94 27.98 -19.13 -10.29
N ARG A 95 28.64 -19.06 -9.11
CA ARG A 95 28.31 -18.09 -8.05
C ARG A 95 28.44 -16.63 -8.50
N SER A 96 29.48 -16.28 -9.26
CA SER A 96 29.72 -14.92 -9.75
C SER A 96 28.63 -14.47 -10.74
N TRP A 97 28.18 -15.36 -11.63
CA TRP A 97 27.07 -15.10 -12.56
C TRP A 97 25.71 -15.01 -11.86
N THR A 98 25.53 -15.85 -10.83
CA THR A 98 24.28 -15.95 -10.08
C THR A 98 24.04 -14.72 -9.19
N GLY A 99 25.08 -14.19 -8.56
CA GLY A 99 24.99 -13.00 -7.71
C GLY A 99 24.45 -11.78 -8.45
N THR A 100 25.02 -11.47 -9.62
CA THR A 100 24.59 -10.33 -10.44
C THR A 100 23.15 -10.50 -10.95
N ARG A 101 22.78 -11.70 -11.42
CA ARG A 101 21.41 -11.94 -11.89
C ARG A 101 20.35 -11.93 -10.78
N LEU A 102 20.70 -12.35 -9.57
CA LEU A 102 19.81 -12.26 -8.41
C LEU A 102 19.60 -10.80 -8.01
N LEU A 103 20.64 -9.97 -8.12
CA LEU A 103 20.54 -8.54 -7.90
C LEU A 103 19.60 -7.89 -8.94
N ASP A 104 19.78 -8.19 -10.22
CA ASP A 104 18.89 -7.71 -11.29
C ASP A 104 17.43 -8.13 -11.05
N LEU A 105 17.21 -9.38 -10.63
CA LEU A 105 15.86 -9.88 -10.30
C LEU A 105 15.26 -9.10 -9.13
N LYS A 106 16.06 -8.79 -8.10
CA LYS A 106 15.62 -8.05 -6.92
C LYS A 106 15.27 -6.60 -7.27
N ILE A 107 16.07 -5.95 -8.12
CA ILE A 107 15.79 -4.60 -8.64
C ILE A 107 14.50 -4.61 -9.46
N TRP A 108 14.32 -5.61 -10.33
CA TRP A 108 13.09 -5.73 -11.11
C TRP A 108 11.83 -5.92 -10.25
N VAL A 109 11.93 -6.72 -9.18
CA VAL A 109 10.83 -6.88 -8.19
C VAL A 109 10.56 -5.54 -7.49
N TYR A 110 11.61 -4.83 -7.08
CA TYR A 110 11.51 -3.52 -6.43
C TYR A 110 10.78 -2.49 -7.32
N GLU A 111 11.17 -2.36 -8.59
CA GLU A 111 10.56 -1.42 -9.55
C GLU A 111 9.08 -1.75 -9.81
N ARG A 112 8.77 -3.04 -9.93
CA ARG A 112 7.39 -3.50 -10.07
C ARG A 112 6.54 -3.15 -8.85
N ASP A 113 7.08 -3.35 -7.65
CA ASP A 113 6.39 -3.10 -6.39
C ASP A 113 6.23 -1.60 -6.10
N GLU A 114 7.16 -0.75 -6.54
CA GLU A 114 7.05 0.71 -6.47
C GLU A 114 5.80 1.21 -7.24
N ALA A 115 5.52 0.64 -8.43
CA ALA A 115 4.33 0.97 -9.21
C ALA A 115 3.03 0.55 -8.49
N LEU A 116 3.04 -0.60 -7.80
CA LEU A 116 1.90 -1.06 -7.00
C LEU A 116 1.69 -0.18 -5.76
N LEU A 117 2.77 0.26 -5.11
CA LEU A 117 2.71 1.20 -3.99
C LEU A 117 2.16 2.57 -4.41
N ALA A 118 2.53 3.07 -5.59
CA ALA A 118 1.97 4.30 -6.15
C ALA A 118 0.47 4.18 -6.39
N GLN A 119 0.00 3.04 -6.91
CA GLN A 119 -1.43 2.77 -7.05
C GLN A 119 -2.15 2.68 -5.71
N LYS A 120 -1.56 2.02 -4.69
CA LYS A 120 -2.10 2.01 -3.32
C LYS A 120 -2.26 3.43 -2.78
N ALA A 121 -1.22 4.25 -2.89
CA ALA A 121 -1.23 5.63 -2.41
C ALA A 121 -2.29 6.48 -3.11
N ALA A 122 -2.47 6.33 -4.43
CA ALA A 122 -3.52 7.02 -5.18
C ALA A 122 -4.92 6.64 -4.67
N ARG A 123 -5.19 5.35 -4.45
CA ARG A 123 -6.47 4.87 -3.90
C ARG A 123 -6.72 5.37 -2.48
N LEU A 124 -5.68 5.40 -1.65
CA LEU A 124 -5.77 5.94 -0.29
C LEU A 124 -6.10 7.43 -0.29
N ARG A 125 -5.53 8.21 -1.22
CA ARG A 125 -5.86 9.64 -1.37
C ARG A 125 -7.32 9.84 -1.75
N VAL A 126 -7.84 9.02 -2.68
CA VAL A 126 -9.27 9.04 -3.03
C VAL A 126 -10.12 8.70 -1.81
N ALA A 127 -9.79 7.63 -1.08
CA ALA A 127 -10.50 7.24 0.13
C ALA A 127 -10.54 8.37 1.18
N LEU A 128 -9.40 9.04 1.40
CA LEU A 128 -9.28 10.16 2.32
C LEU A 128 -10.16 11.35 1.89
N SER A 129 -10.17 11.68 0.59
CA SER A 129 -11.01 12.76 0.06
C SER A 129 -12.50 12.45 0.23
N CYS A 130 -12.92 11.20 0.03
CA CYS A 130 -14.30 10.78 0.26
C CYS A 130 -14.70 10.90 1.74
N VAL A 131 -13.83 10.52 2.69
CA VAL A 131 -14.12 10.72 4.12
C VAL A 131 -14.28 12.20 4.44
N ALA A 132 -13.38 13.05 3.96
CA ALA A 132 -13.44 14.49 4.20
C ALA A 132 -14.76 15.10 3.70
N ILE A 133 -15.21 14.70 2.52
CA ILE A 133 -16.51 15.10 1.96
C ILE A 133 -17.66 14.58 2.83
N GLY A 134 -17.62 13.31 3.24
CA GLY A 134 -18.66 12.71 4.10
C GLY A 134 -18.79 13.41 5.45
N VAL A 135 -17.67 13.72 6.10
CA VAL A 135 -17.63 14.49 7.35
C VAL A 135 -18.19 15.90 7.13
N GLY A 136 -17.84 16.57 6.01
CA GLY A 136 -18.38 17.88 5.67
C GLY A 136 -19.91 17.87 5.54
N PHE A 137 -20.47 16.87 4.86
CA PHE A 137 -21.92 16.73 4.74
C PHE A 137 -22.59 16.43 6.08
N SER A 138 -22.00 15.56 6.90
CA SER A 138 -22.51 15.23 8.24
C SER A 138 -22.57 16.48 9.13
N LEU A 139 -21.51 17.30 9.15
CA LEU A 139 -21.50 18.55 9.91
C LEU A 139 -22.58 19.51 9.41
N THR A 140 -22.68 19.72 8.10
CA THR A 140 -23.67 20.64 7.52
C THR A 140 -25.10 20.22 7.86
N GLY A 141 -25.40 18.93 7.81
CA GLY A 141 -26.70 18.39 8.21
C GLY A 141 -27.01 18.64 9.70
N THR A 142 -26.04 18.43 10.59
CA THR A 142 -26.22 18.71 12.03
C THR A 142 -26.44 20.19 12.33
N PHE A 143 -25.76 21.10 11.61
CA PHE A 143 -25.97 22.54 11.77
C PHE A 143 -27.34 23.01 11.27
N GLU A 144 -27.85 22.42 10.18
CA GLU A 144 -29.18 22.75 9.64
C GLU A 144 -30.31 22.29 10.60
N LEU A 145 -30.13 21.15 11.26
CA LEU A 145 -31.04 20.64 12.30
C LEU A 145 -31.00 21.50 13.58
N ALA A 146 -29.85 22.04 13.97
CA ALA A 146 -29.71 22.87 15.17
C ALA A 146 -30.30 24.30 15.03
N LEU A 147 -30.56 24.75 13.79
CA LEU A 147 -31.11 26.07 13.48
C LEU A 147 -32.63 26.06 13.24
N ARG A 148 -33.27 24.90 13.28
CA ARG A 148 -34.73 24.72 13.20
C ARG A 148 -35.35 24.53 14.57
#